data_AF-A0A7V4GXJ7-F1
#
_entry.id   AF-A0A7V4GXJ7-F1
#
_cell.length_a   1.000
_cell.length_b   1.000
_cell.length_c   1.000
_cell.angle_alpha   90.00
_cell.angle_beta   90.00
_cell.angle_gamma   90.00
#
_symmetry.space_group_name_H-M   'P 1'
#
loop_
_entity.id
_entity.type
_entity.pdbx_description
1 polymer ?
#
loop_
_entity_poly.entity_id
_entity_poly.type
_entity_poly.pdbx_seq_one_letter_code
_entity_poly.pdbx_strand_id
1 'polypeptide(L)'
;MKKFSFIALISGLFILQAFPQEDLRMKGFQSITEEAVKQQLFFLASDWMQGRATGTEGEYMAGDYIASMFGLYGIKPAGDHTELLRNSRNSSSMGQQRERGFFQKMNLIEYQPGATQELFFSDKKKGTLIPLTWKTDFDAETGDLPADITAPIVFVGYGLAMDSLGYNDFSRVNVRGCIILRLPGYPGSHD
;
A
#
# COMPACT_ATOMS: atom_id res chain seq x y z
N MET A 1 3.29 11.04 -82.35
CA MET A 1 3.56 10.05 -81.27
C MET A 1 4.53 10.64 -80.23
N LYS A 2 4.11 11.62 -79.40
CA LYS A 2 4.95 12.19 -78.31
C LYS A 2 4.10 12.86 -77.20
N LYS A 3 3.12 12.15 -76.63
CA LYS A 3 2.31 12.67 -75.50
C LYS A 3 2.03 11.66 -74.37
N PHE A 4 2.66 10.49 -74.38
CA PHE A 4 2.45 9.46 -73.34
C PHE A 4 3.60 9.32 -72.32
N SER A 5 4.67 10.10 -72.45
CA SER A 5 5.87 9.90 -71.61
C SER A 5 5.88 10.68 -70.28
N PHE A 6 4.91 11.57 -70.03
CA PHE A 6 4.96 12.47 -68.86
C PHE A 6 4.14 11.99 -67.65
N ILE A 7 3.20 11.05 -67.83
CA ILE A 7 2.38 10.51 -66.74
C ILE A 7 3.14 9.43 -65.95
N ALA A 8 4.14 8.79 -66.56
CA ALA A 8 4.97 7.78 -65.89
C ALA A 8 5.98 8.37 -64.87
N LEU A 9 6.19 9.70 -64.86
CA LEU A 9 7.14 10.33 -63.95
C LEU A 9 6.51 10.78 -62.61
N ILE A 10 5.18 10.85 -62.52
CA ILE A 10 4.46 11.24 -61.29
C ILE A 10 3.97 10.00 -60.50
N SER A 11 3.88 8.83 -61.14
CA SER A 11 3.54 7.57 -60.45
C SER A 11 4.69 6.94 -59.67
N GLY A 12 5.92 7.47 -59.82
CA GLY A 12 7.13 6.91 -59.20
C GLY A 12 7.46 7.41 -57.79
N LEU A 13 6.67 8.33 -57.22
CA LEU A 13 6.98 8.96 -55.95
C LEU A 13 5.80 8.96 -54.97
N PHE A 14 5.12 7.81 -54.85
CA PHE A 14 4.34 7.48 -53.66
C PHE A 14 4.83 6.13 -53.15
N ILE A 15 6.07 6.11 -52.64
CA ILE A 15 6.45 5.07 -51.70
C ILE A 15 5.63 5.36 -50.45
N LEU A 16 4.47 4.71 -50.33
CA LEU A 16 3.81 4.55 -49.03
C LEU A 16 4.87 3.92 -48.12
N GLN A 17 5.51 4.72 -47.29
CA GLN A 17 6.15 4.17 -46.11
C GLN A 17 5.01 3.68 -45.22
N ALA A 18 4.65 2.42 -45.43
CA ALA A 18 3.91 1.65 -44.45
C ALA A 18 4.84 1.51 -43.24
N PHE A 19 4.81 2.49 -42.33
CA PHE A 19 5.36 2.29 -41.01
C PHE A 19 4.61 1.09 -40.43
N PRO A 20 5.28 -0.03 -40.13
CA PRO A 20 4.62 -1.14 -39.47
C PRO A 20 4.00 -0.58 -38.19
N GLN A 21 2.67 -0.70 -38.07
CA GLN A 21 1.96 -0.29 -36.89
C GLN A 21 2.48 -1.16 -35.75
N GLU A 22 3.39 -0.60 -34.96
CA GLU A 22 3.99 -1.29 -33.83
C GLU A 22 2.85 -1.77 -32.94
N ASP A 23 2.84 -3.08 -32.64
CA ASP A 23 1.78 -3.68 -31.83
C ASP A 23 1.62 -2.87 -30.54
N LEU A 24 0.41 -2.42 -30.24
CA LEU A 24 0.11 -1.63 -29.05
C LEU A 24 0.59 -2.36 -27.78
N ARG A 25 0.59 -3.70 -27.78
CA ARG A 25 1.14 -4.50 -26.70
C ARG A 25 2.65 -4.33 -26.59
N MET A 26 3.38 -4.40 -27.71
CA MET A 26 4.83 -4.21 -27.74
C MET A 26 5.22 -2.79 -27.34
N LYS A 27 4.49 -1.78 -27.81
CA LYS A 27 4.68 -0.39 -27.35
C LYS A 27 4.45 -0.25 -25.85
N GLY A 28 3.42 -0.92 -25.32
CA GLY A 28 3.17 -1.02 -23.88
C GLY A 28 4.34 -1.68 -23.13
N PHE A 29 4.82 -2.83 -23.59
CA PHE A 29 5.97 -3.51 -22.99
C PHE A 29 7.23 -2.65 -22.99
N GLN A 30 7.53 -1.98 -24.11
CA GLN A 30 8.68 -1.09 -24.20
C GLN A 30 8.57 0.14 -23.31
N SER A 31 7.34 0.57 -22.96
CA SER A 31 7.12 1.70 -22.04
C SER A 31 7.45 1.37 -20.57
N ILE A 32 7.49 0.08 -20.21
CA ILE A 32 7.88 -0.38 -18.88
C ILE A 32 9.41 -0.35 -18.80
N THR A 33 9.94 0.80 -18.39
CA THR A 33 11.38 1.02 -18.24
C THR A 33 11.74 1.19 -16.77
N GLU A 34 12.98 0.85 -16.40
CA GLU A 34 13.49 1.09 -15.03
C GLU A 34 13.30 2.56 -14.67
N GLU A 35 13.68 3.48 -15.55
CA GLU A 35 13.62 4.91 -15.32
C GLU A 35 12.20 5.40 -15.00
N ALA A 36 11.19 4.94 -15.76
CA ALA A 36 9.81 5.32 -15.53
C ALA A 36 9.30 4.88 -14.14
N VAL A 37 9.63 3.65 -13.72
CA VAL A 37 9.22 3.13 -12.41
C VAL A 37 10.01 3.81 -11.28
N LYS A 38 11.31 4.01 -11.47
CA LYS A 38 12.23 4.59 -10.50
C LYS A 38 11.88 6.02 -10.14
N GLN A 39 11.50 6.84 -11.12
CA GLN A 39 11.07 8.22 -10.89
C GLN A 39 9.80 8.30 -10.02
N GLN A 40 8.79 7.47 -10.33
CA GLN A 40 7.56 7.40 -9.53
C GLN A 40 7.83 6.91 -8.11
N LEU A 41 8.67 5.87 -7.99
CA LEU A 41 9.10 5.33 -6.70
C LEU A 41 9.81 6.39 -5.86
N PHE A 42 10.77 7.13 -6.41
CA PHE A 42 11.50 8.15 -5.66
C PHE A 42 10.61 9.31 -5.24
N PHE A 43 9.67 9.74 -6.09
CA PHE A 43 8.73 10.77 -5.70
C PHE A 43 7.84 10.30 -4.54
N LEU A 44 7.23 9.12 -4.69
CA LEU A 44 6.39 8.55 -3.64
C LEU A 44 7.19 8.29 -2.36
N ALA A 45 8.44 7.86 -2.43
CA ALA A 45 9.30 7.59 -1.28
C ALA A 45 10.03 8.83 -0.74
N SER A 46 9.81 10.01 -1.31
CA SER A 46 10.50 11.23 -0.89
C SER A 46 9.99 11.76 0.46
N ASP A 47 10.84 12.56 1.11
CA ASP A 47 10.51 13.26 2.35
C ASP A 47 9.28 14.18 2.22
N TRP A 48 8.94 14.62 1.00
CA TRP A 48 7.71 15.37 0.73
C TRP A 48 6.46 14.63 1.14
N MET A 49 6.47 13.30 1.08
CA MET A 49 5.34 12.50 1.52
C MET A 49 5.31 12.32 3.04
N GLN A 50 6.37 12.65 3.79
CA GLN A 50 6.42 12.54 5.27
C GLN A 50 6.03 11.17 5.86
N GLY A 51 5.96 10.12 5.04
CA GLY A 51 5.40 8.81 5.38
C GLY A 51 3.96 8.62 4.88
N ARG A 52 3.60 7.39 4.51
CA ARG A 52 2.30 7.06 3.89
C ARG A 52 1.50 6.06 4.73
N ALA A 53 1.52 6.25 6.04
CA ALA A 53 0.68 5.45 6.92
C ALA A 53 -0.79 5.80 6.67
N THR A 54 -1.68 4.82 6.84
CA THR A 54 -3.11 5.03 6.61
C THR A 54 -3.65 6.16 7.49
N GLY A 55 -4.43 7.06 6.88
CA GLY A 55 -5.02 8.23 7.53
C GLY A 55 -4.09 9.44 7.64
N THR A 56 -2.82 9.37 7.25
CA THR A 56 -1.88 10.51 7.35
C THR A 56 -1.93 11.44 6.14
N GLU A 57 -1.48 12.68 6.31
CA GLU A 57 -1.38 13.67 5.22
C GLU A 57 -0.62 13.13 4.00
N GLY A 58 0.49 12.43 4.25
CA GLY A 58 1.30 11.81 3.21
C GLY A 58 0.60 10.73 2.39
N GLU A 59 -0.32 9.95 2.99
CA GLU A 59 -1.16 9.01 2.24
C GLU A 59 -2.05 9.75 1.26
N TYR A 60 -2.73 10.83 1.70
CA TYR A 60 -3.62 11.61 0.84
C TYR A 60 -2.85 12.26 -0.31
N MET A 61 -1.68 12.85 -0.04
CA MET A 61 -0.81 13.41 -1.08
C MET A 61 -0.37 12.37 -2.11
N ALA A 62 0.00 11.17 -1.65
CA ALA A 62 0.36 10.06 -2.53
C ALA A 62 -0.84 9.61 -3.37
N GLY A 63 -2.04 9.55 -2.77
CA GLY A 63 -3.29 9.26 -3.47
C GLY A 63 -3.59 10.27 -4.58
N ASP A 64 -3.47 11.57 -4.29
CA ASP A 64 -3.66 12.65 -5.27
C ASP A 64 -2.64 12.61 -6.41
N TYR A 65 -1.39 12.28 -6.09
CA TYR A 65 -0.36 12.05 -7.10
C TYR A 65 -0.73 10.90 -8.03
N ILE A 66 -1.12 9.75 -7.48
CA ILE A 66 -1.52 8.56 -8.28
C ILE A 66 -2.75 8.88 -9.13
N ALA A 67 -3.77 9.55 -8.58
CA ALA A 67 -4.95 9.98 -9.32
C ALA A 67 -4.58 10.95 -10.46
N SER A 68 -3.64 11.86 -10.24
CA SER A 68 -3.13 12.77 -11.26
C SER A 68 -2.41 12.02 -12.39
N MET A 69 -1.58 11.03 -12.05
CA MET A 69 -0.91 10.16 -13.02
C MET A 69 -1.91 9.33 -13.83
N PHE A 70 -2.96 8.81 -13.19
CA PHE A 70 -4.06 8.13 -13.89
C PHE A 70 -4.76 9.05 -14.88
N GLY A 71 -5.04 10.30 -14.49
CA GLY A 71 -5.58 11.32 -15.39
C GLY A 71 -4.66 11.58 -16.58
N LEU A 72 -3.35 11.74 -16.35
CA LEU A 72 -2.35 11.93 -17.39
C LEU A 72 -2.31 10.77 -18.39
N TYR A 73 -2.49 9.53 -17.90
CA TYR A 73 -2.53 8.32 -18.72
C TYR A 73 -3.89 8.07 -19.40
N GLY A 74 -4.88 8.94 -19.16
CA GLY A 74 -6.22 8.81 -19.75
C GLY A 74 -7.05 7.67 -19.15
N ILE A 75 -6.69 7.19 -17.95
CA ILE A 75 -7.47 6.19 -17.23
C ILE A 75 -8.78 6.83 -16.77
N LYS A 76 -9.90 6.15 -17.04
CA LYS A 76 -11.22 6.65 -16.63
C LYS A 76 -11.44 6.40 -15.14
N PRO A 77 -11.94 7.39 -14.39
CA PRO A 77 -12.25 7.21 -12.99
C PRO A 77 -13.37 6.19 -12.77
N ALA A 78 -13.23 5.36 -11.74
CA ALA A 78 -14.16 4.28 -11.42
C ALA A 78 -14.54 4.22 -9.92
N GLY A 79 -14.09 5.18 -9.12
CA GLY A 79 -14.40 5.31 -7.71
C GLY A 79 -15.79 5.89 -7.46
N ASP A 80 -15.96 6.49 -6.30
CA ASP A 80 -17.21 7.09 -5.87
C ASP A 80 -17.60 8.28 -6.74
N HIS A 81 -18.88 8.60 -6.75
CA HIS A 81 -19.37 9.78 -7.47
C HIS A 81 -18.81 11.05 -6.83
N THR A 82 -18.26 11.94 -7.65
CA THR A 82 -17.84 13.25 -7.18
C THR A 82 -19.08 14.07 -6.86
N GLU A 83 -19.14 14.65 -5.67
CA GLU A 83 -20.16 15.65 -5.37
C GLU A 83 -19.79 16.90 -6.16
N LEU A 84 -20.47 17.11 -7.29
CA LEU A 84 -20.39 18.38 -8.00
C LEU A 84 -20.74 19.49 -7.02
N LEU A 85 -19.79 20.41 -6.77
CA LEU A 85 -19.99 21.59 -5.94
C LEU A 85 -21.30 22.27 -6.38
N ARG A 86 -22.31 22.27 -5.50
CA ARG A 86 -23.67 22.79 -5.74
C ARG A 86 -23.72 24.33 -5.85
N ASN A 87 -22.83 24.94 -6.62
CA ASN A 87 -22.79 26.40 -6.84
C ASN A 87 -23.08 26.83 -8.28
N SER A 88 -23.69 25.96 -9.10
CA SER A 88 -24.35 26.43 -10.31
C SER A 88 -25.81 26.73 -10.01
N ARG A 89 -26.11 28.00 -9.67
CA ARG A 89 -27.49 28.52 -9.53
C ARG A 89 -28.30 28.48 -10.84
N ASN A 90 -27.70 28.03 -11.95
CA ASN A 90 -28.27 28.02 -13.29
C ASN A 90 -28.16 26.63 -13.97
N SER A 91 -28.49 25.54 -13.29
CA SER A 91 -28.61 24.25 -13.96
C SER A 91 -30.03 23.72 -13.81
N SER A 92 -30.87 24.16 -14.75
CA SER A 92 -32.14 23.54 -15.10
C SER A 92 -31.97 22.04 -15.26
N SER A 93 -32.91 21.30 -14.66
CA SER A 93 -33.12 19.86 -14.79
C SER A 93 -32.91 19.33 -16.21
N MET A 94 -31.75 18.74 -16.47
CA MET A 94 -31.55 17.75 -17.54
C MET A 94 -30.30 16.93 -17.19
N GLY A 95 -30.50 15.72 -16.67
CA GLY A 95 -29.48 14.67 -16.51
C GLY A 95 -28.10 15.11 -16.04
N GLN A 96 -27.94 15.51 -14.77
CA GLN A 96 -26.61 15.65 -14.18
C GLN A 96 -26.00 14.24 -14.04
N GLN A 97 -25.26 13.82 -15.08
CA GLN A 97 -24.49 12.59 -15.04
C GLN A 97 -23.42 12.76 -13.96
N ARG A 98 -23.62 12.09 -12.82
CA ARG A 98 -22.64 12.10 -11.72
C ARG A 98 -21.37 11.41 -12.22
N GLU A 99 -20.35 12.19 -12.52
CA GLU A 99 -19.04 11.66 -12.87
C GLU A 99 -18.45 10.91 -11.67
N ARG A 100 -17.71 9.84 -11.95
CA ARG A 100 -16.97 9.11 -10.92
C ARG A 100 -15.62 9.77 -10.70
N GLY A 101 -15.10 9.71 -9.49
CA GLY A 101 -13.74 10.10 -9.14
C GLY A 101 -12.78 8.91 -9.16
N PHE A 102 -11.50 9.16 -8.86
CA PHE A 102 -10.51 8.08 -8.73
C PHE A 102 -10.52 7.40 -7.35
N PHE A 103 -11.22 7.98 -6.37
CA PHE A 103 -11.19 7.54 -4.98
C PHE A 103 -12.45 6.79 -4.58
N GLN A 104 -12.28 5.75 -3.76
CA GLN A 104 -13.35 5.06 -3.05
C GLN A 104 -13.23 5.40 -1.56
N LYS A 105 -14.33 5.87 -0.97
CA LYS A 105 -14.39 6.17 0.46
C LYS A 105 -14.66 4.89 1.23
N MET A 106 -13.93 4.70 2.31
CA MET A 106 -14.14 3.63 3.26
C MET A 106 -14.01 4.16 4.69
N ASN A 107 -14.76 3.58 5.61
CA ASN A 107 -14.66 3.91 7.03
C ASN A 107 -13.59 3.03 7.65
N LEU A 108 -12.66 3.66 8.37
CA LEU A 108 -11.60 2.98 9.09
C LEU A 108 -11.72 3.29 10.58
N ILE A 109 -11.31 2.33 11.41
CA ILE A 109 -11.14 2.53 12.84
C ILE A 109 -9.65 2.73 13.06
N GLU A 110 -9.28 3.90 13.58
CA GLU A 110 -7.91 4.20 13.95
C GLU A 110 -7.70 3.80 15.41
N TYR A 111 -6.57 3.14 15.66
CA TYR A 111 -6.10 2.87 17.01
C TYR A 111 -4.85 3.71 17.28
N GLN A 112 -4.81 4.31 18.47
CA GLN A 112 -3.64 5.04 18.94
C GLN A 112 -3.15 4.43 20.25
N PRO A 113 -1.82 4.33 20.44
CA PRO A 113 -1.27 3.99 21.74
C PRO A 113 -1.79 4.96 22.83
N GLY A 114 -2.00 4.44 24.04
CA GLY A 114 -2.37 5.29 25.19
C GLY A 114 -1.28 6.32 25.54
N ALA A 115 -1.52 7.13 26.58
CA ALA A 115 -0.54 8.14 27.00
C ALA A 115 0.74 7.54 27.61
N THR A 116 0.70 6.29 28.05
CA THR A 116 1.78 5.64 28.80
C THR A 116 2.02 4.21 28.30
N GLN A 117 3.28 3.90 27.99
CA GLN A 117 3.76 2.57 27.61
C GLN A 117 4.94 2.23 28.52
N GLU A 118 4.72 1.27 29.41
CA GLU A 118 5.74 0.82 30.34
C GLU A 118 5.85 -0.70 30.27
N LEU A 119 7.09 -1.19 30.21
CA LEU A 119 7.38 -2.61 30.24
C LEU A 119 8.64 -2.85 31.08
N PHE A 120 8.54 -3.79 32.02
CA PHE A 120 9.63 -4.13 32.92
C PHE A 120 9.82 -5.65 32.95
N PHE A 121 11.07 -6.10 32.93
CA PHE A 121 11.40 -7.46 33.36
C PHE A 121 11.68 -7.47 34.87
N SER A 122 11.12 -8.46 35.58
CA SER A 122 11.35 -8.65 37.00
C SER A 122 12.03 -9.99 37.26
N ASP A 123 13.23 -9.95 37.85
CA ASP A 123 13.84 -11.15 38.42
C ASP A 123 13.35 -11.34 39.86
N LYS A 124 12.38 -12.24 40.05
CA LYS A 124 11.81 -12.54 41.37
C LYS A 124 12.83 -12.94 42.42
N LYS A 125 13.99 -13.49 42.04
CA LYS A 125 15.03 -13.91 42.99
C LYS A 125 15.88 -12.75 43.50
N LYS A 126 16.08 -11.72 42.67
CA LYS A 126 16.92 -10.56 42.97
C LYS A 126 16.13 -9.31 43.35
N GLY A 127 14.82 -9.30 43.11
CA GLY A 127 13.96 -8.13 43.34
C GLY A 127 14.28 -6.95 42.43
N THR A 128 15.08 -7.16 41.38
CA THR A 128 15.50 -6.11 40.44
C THR A 128 14.47 -5.98 39.32
N LEU A 129 14.03 -4.74 39.08
CA LEU A 129 13.25 -4.37 37.89
C LEU A 129 14.21 -3.83 36.83
N ILE A 130 14.08 -4.37 35.61
CA ILE A 130 14.82 -3.93 34.43
C ILE A 130 13.81 -3.21 33.54
N PRO A 131 13.84 -1.87 33.49
CA PRO A 131 12.96 -1.10 32.62
C PRO A 131 13.35 -1.27 31.16
N LEU A 132 12.36 -1.32 30.28
CA LEU A 132 12.53 -1.23 28.83
C LEU A 132 12.06 0.13 28.34
N THR A 133 12.74 0.66 27.33
CA THR A 133 12.45 1.96 26.73
C THR A 133 11.51 1.78 25.54
N TRP A 134 10.34 2.42 25.59
CA TRP A 134 9.38 2.39 24.47
C TRP A 134 10.00 2.99 23.20
N LYS A 135 9.69 2.39 22.04
CA LYS A 135 10.27 2.69 20.71
C LYS A 135 11.76 2.41 20.52
N THR A 136 12.46 1.95 21.56
CA THR A 136 13.86 1.50 21.47
C THR A 136 13.95 -0.01 21.69
N ASP A 137 13.43 -0.49 22.81
CA ASP A 137 13.52 -1.89 23.23
C ASP A 137 12.25 -2.68 22.91
N PHE A 138 11.11 -2.01 22.84
CA PHE A 138 9.83 -2.61 22.50
C PHE A 138 8.90 -1.62 21.79
N ASP A 139 7.97 -2.16 21.03
CA ASP A 139 6.79 -1.45 20.55
C ASP A 139 5.53 -2.16 21.07
N ALA A 140 4.47 -1.38 21.24
CA ALA A 140 3.16 -1.90 21.62
C ALA A 140 2.26 -1.83 20.39
N GLU A 141 1.87 -3.00 19.87
CA GLU A 141 0.82 -3.05 18.86
C GLU A 141 -0.51 -2.71 19.53
N THR A 142 -1.33 -1.89 18.87
CA THR A 142 -2.56 -1.40 19.47
C THR A 142 -3.59 -2.52 19.56
N GLY A 143 -3.88 -2.96 20.78
CA GLY A 143 -5.03 -3.81 21.12
C GLY A 143 -6.24 -2.98 21.56
N ASP A 144 -7.40 -3.63 21.70
CA ASP A 144 -8.68 -2.95 21.94
C ASP A 144 -8.78 -2.16 23.26
N LEU A 145 -8.04 -2.54 24.31
CA LEU A 145 -8.19 -1.94 25.65
C LEU A 145 -6.85 -1.75 26.38
N PRO A 146 -6.67 -0.66 27.15
CA PRO A 146 -5.55 -0.50 28.08
C PRO A 146 -5.53 -1.61 29.13
N ALA A 147 -4.34 -2.08 29.47
CA ALA A 147 -4.15 -3.10 30.50
C ALA A 147 -2.89 -2.84 31.32
N ASP A 148 -2.97 -3.12 32.61
CA ASP A 148 -1.84 -3.23 33.54
C ASP A 148 -1.78 -4.69 34.00
N ILE A 149 -0.71 -5.38 33.62
CA ILE A 149 -0.57 -6.83 33.82
C ILE A 149 0.83 -7.13 34.36
N THR A 150 0.87 -7.80 35.51
CA THR A 150 2.06 -8.44 36.04
C THR A 150 1.85 -9.95 36.11
N ALA A 151 2.63 -10.71 35.34
CA ALA A 151 2.51 -12.16 35.27
C ALA A 151 3.86 -12.84 34.95
N PRO A 152 4.01 -14.15 35.25
CA PRO A 152 5.16 -14.91 34.79
C PRO A 152 5.24 -14.94 33.26
N ILE A 153 6.46 -14.99 32.73
CA ILE A 153 6.69 -15.13 31.29
C ILE A 153 6.96 -16.59 30.95
N VAL A 154 6.33 -17.09 29.89
CA VAL A 154 6.58 -18.42 29.32
C VAL A 154 6.99 -18.28 27.86
N PHE A 155 8.12 -18.89 27.49
CA PHE A 155 8.54 -18.98 26.11
C PHE A 155 7.86 -20.15 25.40
N VAL A 156 7.27 -19.89 24.23
CA VAL A 156 6.47 -20.88 23.46
C VAL A 156 6.94 -21.04 22.01
N GLY A 157 8.23 -20.87 21.72
CA GLY A 157 8.70 -21.02 20.34
C GLY A 157 8.00 -20.03 19.40
N TYR A 158 7.35 -20.51 18.35
CA TYR A 158 6.61 -19.68 17.38
C TYR A 158 5.15 -19.43 17.80
N GLY A 159 4.66 -20.11 18.85
CA GLY A 159 3.30 -19.99 19.33
C GLY A 159 2.28 -20.59 18.38
N LEU A 160 2.63 -21.69 17.71
CA LEU A 160 1.73 -22.36 16.76
C LEU A 160 1.07 -23.60 17.38
N ALA A 161 -0.19 -23.81 17.04
CA ALA A 161 -0.95 -25.02 17.35
C ALA A 161 -1.51 -25.60 16.04
N MET A 162 -0.79 -26.56 15.47
CA MET A 162 -1.10 -27.23 14.21
C MET A 162 -1.15 -28.76 14.42
N ASP A 163 -2.12 -29.20 15.21
CA ASP A 163 -2.24 -30.62 15.62
C ASP A 163 -2.32 -31.58 14.42
N SER A 164 -2.93 -31.16 13.31
CA SER A 164 -3.01 -31.94 12.06
C SER A 164 -1.65 -32.23 11.41
N LEU A 165 -0.64 -31.41 11.70
CA LEU A 165 0.74 -31.57 11.21
C LEU A 165 1.66 -32.13 12.30
N GLY A 166 1.11 -32.49 13.46
CA GLY A 166 1.90 -32.98 14.60
C GLY A 166 2.79 -31.92 15.24
N TYR A 167 2.51 -30.62 15.02
CA TYR A 167 3.31 -29.51 15.55
C TYR A 167 2.48 -28.64 16.50
N ASN A 168 2.88 -28.56 17.77
CA ASN A 168 2.18 -27.76 18.77
C ASN A 168 3.16 -27.28 19.85
N ASP A 169 3.49 -25.98 19.82
CA ASP A 169 4.39 -25.34 20.77
C ASP A 169 3.83 -25.28 22.20
N PHE A 170 2.51 -25.34 22.33
CA PHE A 170 1.81 -25.28 23.62
C PHE A 170 1.74 -26.63 24.32
N SER A 171 2.01 -27.74 23.60
CA SER A 171 1.83 -29.11 24.12
C SER A 171 2.66 -29.44 25.38
N ARG A 172 3.73 -28.69 25.64
CA ARG A 172 4.68 -28.94 26.74
C ARG A 172 4.73 -27.82 27.79
N VAL A 173 3.87 -26.81 27.68
CA VAL A 173 3.89 -25.63 28.54
C VAL A 173 2.50 -25.27 29.05
N ASN A 174 2.39 -24.86 30.31
CA ASN A 174 1.17 -24.28 30.83
C ASN A 174 1.25 -22.75 30.69
N VAL A 175 0.36 -22.17 29.89
CA VAL A 175 0.33 -20.73 29.60
C VAL A 175 -0.76 -19.98 30.38
N ARG A 176 -1.56 -20.67 31.21
CA ARG A 176 -2.67 -20.04 31.93
C ARG A 176 -2.15 -19.01 32.92
N GLY A 177 -2.55 -17.75 32.75
CA GLY A 177 -2.15 -16.64 33.62
C GLY A 177 -0.71 -16.18 33.42
N CYS A 178 -0.10 -16.50 32.28
CA CYS A 178 1.24 -16.08 31.90
C CYS A 178 1.20 -15.08 30.75
N ILE A 179 2.24 -14.25 30.67
CA ILE A 179 2.58 -13.50 29.46
C ILE A 179 3.37 -14.46 28.54
N ILE A 180 2.95 -14.56 27.29
CA ILE A 180 3.58 -15.43 26.30
C ILE A 180 4.71 -14.66 25.60
N LEU A 181 5.91 -15.23 25.61
CA LEU A 181 7.02 -14.81 24.76
C LEU A 181 7.13 -15.78 23.58
N ARG A 182 7.07 -15.25 22.36
CA ARG A 182 7.20 -16.04 21.12
C ARG A 182 8.15 -15.37 20.14
N LEU A 183 8.64 -16.17 19.21
CA LEU A 183 9.33 -15.71 18.01
C LEU A 183 8.31 -15.29 16.95
N PRO A 184 8.63 -14.28 16.11
CA PRO A 184 7.88 -13.99 14.90
C PRO A 184 8.11 -15.09 13.86
N GLY A 185 7.17 -15.22 12.91
CA GLY A 185 7.30 -16.17 11.79
C GLY A 185 6.93 -17.60 12.15
N TYR A 186 7.64 -18.56 11.55
CA TYR A 186 7.42 -20.01 11.68
C TYR A 186 8.76 -20.78 11.55
N PRO A 187 8.82 -22.06 11.94
CA PRO A 187 10.05 -22.86 11.81
C PRO A 187 10.59 -22.88 10.38
N GLY A 188 11.87 -22.56 10.19
CA GLY A 188 12.52 -22.51 8.88
C GLY A 188 12.32 -21.20 8.10
N SER A 189 11.69 -20.18 8.71
CA SER A 189 11.54 -18.87 8.05
C SER A 189 12.85 -18.05 8.07
N HIS A 190 13.72 -18.26 9.06
CA HIS A 190 14.97 -17.51 9.25
C HIS A 190 16.11 -18.35 9.85
N ASP A 191 16.00 -19.68 9.77
CA ASP A 191 16.87 -20.68 10.39
C ASP A 191 18.00 -21.13 9.44
#